data_AF-A0A9E4G2Q4-F1
#
_entry.id   AF-A0A9E4G2Q4-F1
#
_cell.length_a   1.000
_cell.length_b   1.000
_cell.length_c   1.000
_cell.angle_alpha   90.00
_cell.angle_beta   90.00
_cell.angle_gamma   90.00
#
_symmetry.space_group_name_H-M   'P 1'
#
loop_
_entity.id
_entity.type
_entity.pdbx_description
1 polymer ?
#
loop_
_entity_poly.entity_id
_entity_poly.type
_entity_poly.pdbx_seq_one_letter_code
_entity_poly.pdbx_strand_id
1 'polypeptide(L)'
;MTNSIDEMRELALSALEDIRDRDALAAWRSQYLGRRGAVGKLFGTIGGLPQEQRAAVGQRVNALQQELDAAYAEREELIQAQMLARDLEEGEIDISLPARPQGRGGLHPSTRTHREFQT
;
A
#
# COMPACT_ATOMS: atom_id res chain seq x y z
N MET A 1 -14.50 -30.50 9.98
CA MET A 1 -13.99 -29.21 10.50
C MET A 1 -12.87 -28.64 9.64
N THR A 2 -12.01 -29.48 9.05
CA THR A 2 -10.93 -29.02 8.14
C THR A 2 -11.44 -28.25 6.92
N ASN A 3 -12.47 -28.75 6.23
CA ASN A 3 -13.04 -28.07 5.05
C ASN A 3 -13.46 -26.61 5.31
N SER A 4 -13.99 -26.28 6.49
CA SER A 4 -14.50 -24.93 6.74
C SER A 4 -13.38 -23.88 6.81
N ILE A 5 -12.15 -24.29 7.18
CA ILE A 5 -10.99 -23.40 7.23
C ILE A 5 -10.46 -23.15 5.81
N ASP A 6 -10.40 -24.20 4.98
CA ASP A 6 -9.99 -24.09 3.58
C ASP A 6 -11.01 -23.30 2.75
N GLU A 7 -12.32 -23.51 2.96
CA GLU A 7 -13.37 -22.71 2.30
C GLU A 7 -13.27 -21.21 2.67
N MET A 8 -13.01 -20.90 3.95
CA MET A 8 -12.81 -19.51 4.37
C MET A 8 -11.54 -18.89 3.78
N ARG A 9 -10.47 -19.67 3.67
CA ARG A 9 -9.23 -19.23 3.01
C ARG A 9 -9.52 -18.84 1.56
N GLU A 10 -10.16 -19.73 0.81
CA GLU A 10 -10.41 -19.54 -0.62
C GLU A 10 -11.31 -18.33 -0.87
N LEU A 11 -12.37 -18.19 -0.06
CA LEU A 11 -13.30 -17.07 -0.14
C LEU A 11 -12.63 -15.74 0.24
N ALA A 12 -11.74 -15.75 1.23
CA ALA A 12 -10.98 -14.57 1.63
C ALA A 12 -9.96 -14.15 0.56
N LEU A 13 -9.24 -15.11 -0.05
CA LEU A 13 -8.29 -14.86 -1.14
C LEU A 13 -9.01 -14.35 -2.40
N SER A 14 -10.12 -14.98 -2.80
CA SER A 14 -10.92 -14.52 -3.94
C SER A 14 -11.48 -13.11 -3.71
N ALA A 15 -11.99 -12.82 -2.51
CA ALA A 15 -12.44 -11.47 -2.17
C ALA A 15 -11.27 -10.45 -2.21
N LEU A 16 -10.04 -10.87 -1.89
CA LEU A 16 -8.86 -10.01 -1.98
C LEU A 16 -8.45 -9.74 -3.43
N GLU A 17 -8.67 -10.68 -4.36
CA GLU A 17 -8.40 -10.54 -5.80
C GLU A 17 -9.37 -9.57 -6.51
N ASP A 18 -10.57 -9.36 -5.97
CA ASP A 18 -11.51 -8.39 -6.53
C ASP A 18 -11.28 -6.95 -6.03
N ILE A 19 -10.57 -6.78 -4.90
CA ILE A 19 -10.35 -5.49 -4.28
C ILE A 19 -9.29 -4.66 -5.01
N ARG A 20 -9.67 -3.47 -5.48
CA ARG A 20 -8.77 -2.52 -6.16
C ARG A 20 -8.61 -1.18 -5.44
N ASP A 21 -9.43 -0.93 -4.44
CA ASP A 21 -9.46 0.33 -3.68
C ASP A 21 -8.92 0.16 -2.26
N ARG A 22 -8.25 1.19 -1.74
CA ARG A 22 -7.78 1.22 -0.34
C ARG A 22 -8.90 1.05 0.67
N ASP A 23 -10.05 1.68 0.43
CA ASP A 23 -11.20 1.59 1.35
C ASP A 23 -11.79 0.17 1.38
N ALA A 24 -11.86 -0.47 0.22
CA ALA A 24 -12.31 -1.86 0.11
C ALA A 24 -11.32 -2.83 0.78
N LEU A 25 -10.01 -2.57 0.66
CA LEU A 25 -8.96 -3.33 1.32
C LEU A 25 -9.05 -3.21 2.86
N ALA A 26 -9.29 -2.00 3.37
CA ALA A 26 -9.49 -1.76 4.80
C ALA A 26 -10.78 -2.41 5.35
N ALA A 27 -11.85 -2.41 4.55
CA ALA A 27 -13.11 -3.10 4.87
C ALA A 27 -12.92 -4.61 4.95
N TRP A 28 -12.19 -5.20 4.01
CA TRP A 28 -11.83 -6.62 4.01
C TRP A 28 -11.00 -6.99 5.25
N ARG A 29 -9.98 -6.19 5.60
CA ARG A 29 -9.18 -6.41 6.81
C ARG A 29 -10.05 -6.43 8.06
N SER A 30 -11.00 -5.50 8.15
CA SER A 30 -11.94 -5.44 9.27
C SER A 30 -12.89 -6.63 9.32
N GLN A 31 -13.33 -7.14 8.16
CA GLN A 31 -14.28 -8.26 8.05
C GLN A 31 -13.64 -9.62 8.37
N TYR A 32 -12.41 -9.85 7.92
CA TYR A 32 -11.74 -11.15 8.06
C TYR A 32 -10.78 -11.21 9.25
N LEU A 33 -9.84 -10.25 9.34
CA LEU A 33 -8.78 -10.19 10.37
C LEU A 33 -9.18 -9.41 11.63
N GLY A 34 -10.32 -8.72 11.61
CA GLY A 34 -10.79 -7.92 12.75
C GLY A 34 -11.10 -8.75 14.00
N ARG A 35 -11.19 -8.08 15.17
CA ARG A 35 -11.47 -8.71 16.48
C ARG A 35 -12.81 -9.47 16.53
N ARG A 36 -13.78 -9.11 15.68
CA ARG A 36 -15.06 -9.83 15.48
C ARG A 36 -15.16 -10.49 14.09
N GLY A 37 -14.05 -10.51 13.36
CA GLY A 37 -13.98 -11.04 12.01
C GLY A 37 -14.05 -12.56 11.95
N ALA A 38 -14.06 -13.11 10.74
CA ALA A 38 -14.12 -14.54 10.50
C ALA A 38 -13.02 -15.32 11.24
N VAL A 39 -11.78 -14.81 11.22
CA VAL A 39 -10.63 -15.43 11.91
C VAL A 39 -10.78 -15.32 13.44
N GLY A 40 -11.23 -14.18 13.95
CA GLY A 40 -11.49 -14.00 15.39
C GLY A 40 -12.57 -14.95 15.93
N LYS A 41 -13.63 -15.21 15.14
CA LYS A 41 -14.68 -16.19 15.49
C LYS A 41 -14.12 -17.63 15.55
N LEU A 42 -13.23 -17.98 14.62
CA LEU A 42 -12.53 -19.28 14.62
C LEU A 42 -11.72 -19.49 15.91
N PHE A 43 -10.98 -18.46 16.36
CA PHE A 43 -10.26 -18.52 17.64
C PHE A 43 -11.21 -18.71 18.84
N GLY A 44 -12.38 -18.06 18.83
CA GLY A 44 -13.40 -18.24 19.87
C GLY A 44 -13.91 -19.69 19.95
N THR A 45 -14.14 -20.34 18.81
CA THR A 45 -14.55 -21.75 18.76
C THR A 45 -13.46 -22.73 19.20
N ILE A 46 -12.18 -22.37 19.05
CA ILE A 46 -11.06 -23.21 19.51
C ILE A 46 -11.01 -23.33 21.05
N GLY A 47 -11.46 -22.30 21.77
CA GLY A 47 -11.43 -22.28 23.24
C GLY A 47 -12.18 -23.43 23.92
N GLY A 48 -13.16 -24.04 23.24
CA GLY A 48 -13.95 -25.16 23.76
C GLY A 48 -13.37 -26.57 23.51
N LEU A 49 -12.26 -26.71 22.77
CA LEU A 49 -11.73 -28.02 22.35
C LEU A 49 -10.79 -28.66 23.39
N PRO A 50 -10.58 -29.98 23.40
CA PRO A 50 -9.56 -30.66 24.21
C PRO A 50 -8.12 -30.24 23.83
N GLN A 51 -7.18 -30.25 24.77
CA GLN A 51 -5.81 -29.70 24.61
C GLN A 51 -5.05 -30.23 23.38
N GLU A 52 -5.18 -31.52 23.07
CA GLU A 52 -4.55 -32.16 21.90
C GLU A 52 -5.08 -31.62 20.56
N GLN A 53 -6.40 -31.41 20.44
CA GLN A 53 -7.00 -30.85 19.22
C GLN A 53 -6.85 -29.33 19.17
N ARG A 54 -6.79 -28.67 20.33
CA ARG A 54 -6.59 -27.22 20.47
C ARG A 54 -5.27 -26.77 19.86
N ALA A 55 -4.18 -27.53 20.08
CA ALA A 55 -2.86 -27.21 19.53
C ALA A 55 -2.82 -27.32 18.00
N ALA A 56 -3.34 -28.43 17.44
CA ALA A 56 -3.34 -28.66 16.00
C ALA A 56 -4.23 -27.67 15.24
N VAL A 57 -5.43 -27.38 15.77
CA VAL A 57 -6.36 -26.42 15.15
C VAL A 57 -5.86 -24.97 15.33
N GLY A 58 -5.30 -24.64 16.49
CA GLY A 58 -4.71 -23.31 16.75
C GLY A 58 -3.52 -23.00 15.84
N GLN A 59 -2.63 -23.97 15.58
CA GLN A 59 -1.55 -23.81 14.60
C GLN A 59 -2.10 -23.53 13.19
N ARG A 60 -3.13 -24.27 12.76
CA ARG A 60 -3.75 -24.05 11.45
C ARG A 60 -4.40 -22.68 11.32
N VAL A 61 -5.11 -22.22 12.35
CA VAL A 61 -5.74 -20.90 12.34
C VAL A 61 -4.68 -19.78 12.38
N ASN A 62 -3.60 -19.94 13.14
CA ASN A 62 -2.47 -19.01 13.09
C ASN A 62 -1.81 -18.97 11.70
N ALA A 63 -1.59 -20.14 11.08
CA ALA A 63 -1.03 -20.21 9.73
C ALA A 63 -1.95 -19.54 8.70
N LEU A 64 -3.27 -19.77 8.79
CA LEU A 64 -4.24 -19.06 7.96
C LEU A 64 -4.17 -17.55 8.17
N GLN A 65 -4.11 -17.10 9.42
CA GLN A 65 -4.02 -15.67 9.73
C GLN A 65 -2.76 -15.04 9.14
N GLN A 66 -1.60 -15.69 9.31
CA GLN A 66 -0.34 -15.23 8.73
C GLN A 66 -0.40 -15.15 7.21
N GLU A 67 -1.00 -16.13 6.54
CA GLU A 67 -1.14 -16.10 5.10
C GLU A 67 -2.07 -14.99 4.61
N LEU A 68 -3.20 -14.78 5.28
CA LEU A 68 -4.11 -13.68 4.96
C LEU A 68 -3.48 -12.31 5.22
N ASP A 69 -2.68 -12.16 6.28
CA ASP A 69 -1.92 -10.92 6.53
C ASP A 69 -0.83 -10.70 5.46
N ALA A 70 -0.15 -11.77 5.01
CA ALA A 70 0.85 -11.67 3.95
C ALA A 70 0.20 -11.26 2.60
N ALA A 71 -0.90 -11.92 2.22
CA ALA A 71 -1.63 -11.58 1.00
C ALA A 71 -2.18 -10.15 1.06
N TYR A 72 -2.69 -9.72 2.22
CA TYR A 72 -3.12 -8.35 2.45
C TYR A 72 -1.98 -7.35 2.22
N ALA A 73 -0.80 -7.60 2.77
CA ALA A 73 0.36 -6.70 2.65
C ALA A 73 0.82 -6.58 1.20
N GLU A 74 0.90 -7.70 0.46
CA GLU A 74 1.23 -7.71 -0.97
C GLU A 74 0.23 -6.89 -1.78
N ARG A 75 -1.06 -7.02 -1.47
CA ARG A 75 -2.12 -6.26 -2.15
C ARG A 75 -2.07 -4.77 -1.83
N GLU A 76 -1.80 -4.41 -0.58
CA GLU A 76 -1.62 -3.03 -0.15
C GLU A 76 -0.45 -2.36 -0.88
N GLU A 77 0.67 -3.07 -1.00
CA GLU A 77 1.86 -2.61 -1.70
C GLU A 77 1.58 -2.42 -3.20
N LEU A 78 0.88 -3.36 -3.84
CA LEU A 78 0.47 -3.24 -5.25
C LEU A 78 -0.42 -2.02 -5.50
N ILE A 79 -1.43 -1.79 -4.66
CA ILE A 79 -2.32 -0.62 -4.79
C ILE A 79 -1.53 0.67 -4.58
N GLN A 80 -0.64 0.71 -3.59
CA GLN A 80 0.20 1.88 -3.35
C GLN A 80 1.17 2.16 -4.51
N ALA A 81 1.77 1.12 -5.08
CA ALA A 81 2.64 1.24 -6.24
C ALA A 81 1.89 1.76 -7.47
N GLN A 82 0.66 1.28 -7.71
CA GLN A 82 -0.18 1.77 -8.80
C GLN A 82 -0.57 3.24 -8.63
N MET A 83 -0.95 3.65 -7.41
CA MET A 83 -1.23 5.05 -7.11
C MET A 83 -0.01 5.94 -7.33
N LEU A 84 1.16 5.52 -6.85
CA LEU A 84 2.40 6.26 -7.03
C LEU A 84 2.78 6.39 -8.50
N ALA A 85 2.69 5.30 -9.28
CA ALA A 85 2.96 5.35 -10.71
C ALA A 85 2.04 6.34 -11.44
N ARG A 86 0.75 6.35 -11.08
CA ARG A 86 -0.22 7.30 -11.62
C ARG A 86 0.11 8.75 -11.27
N ASP A 87 0.49 9.02 -10.02
CA ASP A 87 0.90 10.36 -9.57
C ASP A 87 2.16 10.85 -10.31
N LEU A 88 3.08 9.94 -10.63
CA LEU A 88 4.28 10.25 -11.42
C LEU A 88 3.93 10.58 -12.87
N GLU A 89 3.01 9.84 -13.50
CA GLU A 89 2.54 10.11 -14.87
C GLU A 89 1.77 11.44 -14.94
N GLU A 90 0.87 11.72 -13.98
CA GLU A 90 0.12 12.98 -13.94
C GLU A 90 1.02 14.18 -13.57
N GLY A 91 2.14 13.94 -12.87
CA GLY A 91 3.07 14.95 -12.38
C GLY A 91 4.32 15.17 -13.26
N GLU A 92 4.39 14.62 -14.46
CA GLU A 92 5.57 14.76 -15.33
C GLU A 92 5.74 16.22 -15.80
N ILE A 93 6.64 16.94 -15.13
CA ILE A 93 7.05 18.30 -15.51
C ILE A 93 8.25 18.18 -16.45
N ASP A 94 8.10 18.68 -17.68
CA ASP A 94 9.20 18.76 -18.64
C ASP A 94 10.32 19.70 -18.12
N ILE A 95 11.41 19.09 -17.66
CA ILE A 95 12.60 19.77 -17.13
C ILE A 95 13.43 20.49 -18.21
N SER A 96 13.13 20.27 -19.50
CA SER A 96 13.82 20.94 -20.62
C SER A 96 13.21 22.31 -20.94
N LEU A 97 12.02 22.60 -20.43
CA LEU A 97 11.35 23.87 -20.67
C LEU A 97 12.19 25.05 -20.14
N PRO A 98 12.31 26.14 -20.91
CA PRO A 98 13.06 27.30 -20.47
C PRO A 98 12.40 27.88 -19.22
N ALA A 99 13.23 28.20 -18.22
CA ALA A 99 12.78 28.90 -17.02
C ALA A 99 12.11 30.23 -17.38
N ARG A 100 11.20 30.71 -16.53
CA ARG A 100 10.55 32.00 -16.72
C ARG A 100 11.63 33.09 -16.87
N PRO A 101 11.60 33.89 -17.95
CA PRO A 101 12.65 34.85 -18.21
C PRO A 101 12.72 35.86 -17.07
N GLN A 102 13.89 35.95 -16.44
CA GLN A 102 14.22 37.03 -15.52
C GLN A 102 14.94 38.11 -16.31
N GLY A 103 14.52 39.36 -16.15
CA GLY A 103 15.22 40.50 -16.76
C GLY A 103 16.66 40.56 -16.23
N ARG A 104 17.65 40.33 -17.09
CA ARG A 104 19.05 40.55 -16.73
C ARG A 104 19.32 42.06 -16.75
N GLY A 105 19.72 42.62 -15.63
CA GLY A 105 20.25 43.99 -15.58
C GLY A 105 21.53 44.09 -16.40
N GLY A 106 21.70 45.21 -17.11
CA GLY A 106 22.93 45.52 -17.85
C GLY A 106 23.67 46.68 -17.20
N LEU A 107 25.00 46.67 -17.26
CA LEU A 107 25.79 47.87 -16.95
C LEU A 107 25.46 48.95 -17.98
N HIS A 108 25.24 50.18 -17.48
CA HIS A 108 25.06 51.34 -18.34
C HIS A 108 26.30 51.50 -19.25
N PRO A 109 26.15 51.94 -20.52
CA PRO A 109 27.26 52.07 -21.46
C PRO A 109 28.46 52.87 -20.92
N SER A 110 28.21 53.95 -20.16
CA SER A 110 29.28 54.73 -19.52
C SER A 110 30.11 53.91 -18.53
N THR A 111 29.47 53.05 -17.73
CA THR A 111 30.15 52.17 -16.77
C THR A 111 30.95 51.08 -17.48
N ARG A 112 30.47 50.59 -18.64
CA ARG A 112 31.19 49.62 -19.46
C ARG A 112 32.49 50.20 -20.02
N THR A 113 32.40 51.37 -20.65
CA THR A 113 33.57 52.09 -21.18
C THR A 113 34.60 52.40 -20.10
N HIS A 114 34.16 52.82 -18.90
CA HIS A 114 35.07 53.11 -17.80
C HIS A 114 35.86 51.88 -17.31
N ARG A 115 35.21 50.69 -17.26
CA ARG A 115 35.88 49.43 -16.89
C ARG A 115 36.88 48.95 -17.94
N GLU A 116 36.55 49.12 -19.23
CA GLU A 116 37.43 48.75 -20.34
C GLU A 116 38.77 49.50 -20.31
N PHE A 117 38.76 50.79 -19.91
CA PHE A 117 39.98 51.59 -19.81
C PHE A 117 40.79 51.40 -18.51
N GLN A 118 40.21 50.77 -17.48
CA GLN A 118 40.86 50.54 -16.18
C GLN A 118 41.58 49.19 -16.08
N THR A 119 41.43 48.31 -17.08
CA THR A 119 42.10 47.00 -17.17
C THR A 119 43.30 47.11 -18.11
#